data_AF-A0A1H7LWE2-F1
#
_entry.id   AF-A0A1H7LWE2-F1
#
_cell.length_a   1.000
_cell.length_b   1.000
_cell.length_c   1.000
_cell.angle_alpha   90.00
_cell.angle_beta   90.00
_cell.angle_gamma   90.00
#
_symmetry.space_group_name_H-M   'P 1'
#
loop_
_entity.id
_entity.type
_entity.pdbx_description
1 polymer ?
#
loop_
_entity_poly.entity_id
_entity_poly.type
_entity_poly.pdbx_seq_one_letter_code
_entity_poly.pdbx_strand_id
1 'polypeptide(L)'
;MAEEFDQEEYDRLQGEKSANLAEQEACQARIDSLNQKIEDLKAAYDKLDEAKETLKDATGTLKKVPSKQFNGWKGSVADEVKSTCKDSDNSLRSQYETYTEKIDEIEDSINWQIHDLKSQKNEQYGILGDLMDAFDWIGTQIHNLFN
;
A
#
# COMPACT_ATOMS: atom_id res chain seq x y z
N MET A 1 59.01 -4.54 19.50
CA MET A 1 58.60 -5.69 18.68
C MET A 1 57.52 -5.14 17.79
N ALA A 2 57.77 -4.98 16.48
CA ALA A 2 56.70 -4.65 15.56
C ALA A 2 55.80 -5.89 15.52
N GLU A 3 54.50 -5.73 15.81
CA GLU A 3 53.54 -6.79 15.54
C GLU A 3 53.66 -7.14 14.06
N GLU A 4 53.91 -8.42 13.78
CA GLU A 4 54.03 -8.92 12.42
C GLU A 4 52.63 -8.83 11.82
N PHE A 5 52.48 -8.02 10.77
CA PHE A 5 51.20 -7.80 10.11
C PHE A 5 50.59 -9.14 9.67
N ASP A 6 49.41 -9.45 10.20
CA ASP A 6 48.68 -10.67 9.89
C ASP A 6 47.88 -10.51 8.58
N GLN A 7 48.52 -10.91 7.48
CA GLN A 7 47.93 -10.87 6.14
C GLN A 7 46.69 -11.78 6.01
N GLU A 8 46.68 -12.94 6.69
CA GLU A 8 45.55 -13.88 6.60
C GLU A 8 44.30 -13.28 7.26
N GLU A 9 44.49 -12.64 8.42
CA GLU A 9 43.40 -11.95 9.13
C GLU A 9 42.89 -10.74 8.34
N TYR A 10 43.79 -9.97 7.71
CA TYR A 10 43.40 -8.87 6.83
C TYR A 10 42.54 -9.35 5.66
N ASP A 11 42.96 -10.41 4.96
CA ASP A 11 42.23 -10.95 3.81
C ASP A 11 40.86 -11.51 4.22
N ARG A 12 40.77 -12.15 5.40
CA ARG A 12 39.51 -12.61 5.99
C ARG A 12 38.55 -11.44 6.23
N LEU A 13 39.01 -10.38 6.91
CA LEU A 13 38.20 -9.20 7.22
C LEU A 13 37.74 -8.46 5.95
N GLN A 14 38.58 -8.39 4.92
CA GLN A 14 38.19 -7.84 3.61
C GLN A 14 37.07 -8.68 2.96
N GLY A 15 37.17 -10.01 3.05
CA GLY A 15 36.11 -10.92 2.58
C GLY A 15 34.78 -10.68 3.31
N GLU A 16 34.81 -10.59 4.64
CA GLU A 16 33.63 -10.32 5.46
C GLU A 16 33.01 -8.95 5.15
N LYS A 17 33.85 -7.93 4.97
CA LYS A 17 33.42 -6.58 4.60
C LYS A 17 32.71 -6.56 3.25
N SER A 18 33.24 -7.27 2.25
CA SER A 18 32.62 -7.37 0.93
C SER A 18 31.30 -8.16 0.97
N ALA A 19 31.23 -9.24 1.77
CA ALA A 19 30.01 -10.03 1.92
C ALA A 19 28.91 -9.20 2.61
N ASN A 20 29.25 -8.48 3.68
CA ASN A 20 28.33 -7.59 4.37
C ASN A 20 27.79 -6.49 3.43
N LEU A 21 28.63 -5.87 2.60
CA LEU A 21 28.18 -4.88 1.61
C LEU A 21 27.14 -5.47 0.63
N ALA A 22 27.36 -6.70 0.15
CA ALA A 22 26.40 -7.38 -0.71
C ALA A 22 25.07 -7.66 0.00
N GLU A 23 25.10 -7.99 1.29
CA GLU A 23 23.88 -8.14 2.11
C GLU A 23 23.15 -6.81 2.32
N GLN A 24 23.88 -5.70 2.52
CA GLN A 24 23.28 -4.36 2.59
C GLN A 24 22.54 -4.01 1.29
N GLU A 25 23.16 -4.25 0.14
CA GLU A 25 22.55 -4.02 -1.18
C GLU A 25 21.28 -4.86 -1.37
N ALA A 26 21.32 -6.14 -0.98
CA ALA A 26 20.15 -7.02 -1.04
C ALA A 26 19.01 -6.54 -0.13
N CYS A 27 19.35 -6.08 1.08
CA CYS A 27 18.38 -5.52 2.02
C CYS A 27 17.74 -4.23 1.48
N GLN A 28 18.55 -3.34 0.90
CA GLN A 28 18.07 -2.12 0.25
C GLN A 28 17.13 -2.43 -0.92
N ALA A 29 17.48 -3.38 -1.79
CA ALA A 29 16.62 -3.80 -2.89
C ALA A 29 15.26 -4.35 -2.39
N ARG A 30 15.25 -5.05 -1.25
CA ARG A 30 14.00 -5.53 -0.63
C ARG A 30 13.16 -4.39 -0.07
N ILE A 31 13.78 -3.39 0.57
CA ILE A 31 13.11 -2.17 1.02
C ILE A 31 12.46 -1.44 -0.16
N ASP A 32 13.18 -1.30 -1.28
CA ASP A 32 12.67 -0.63 -2.47
C ASP A 32 11.48 -1.38 -3.08
N SER A 33 11.56 -2.72 -3.14
CA SER A 33 10.44 -3.56 -3.58
C SER A 33 9.20 -3.41 -2.68
N LEU A 34 9.38 -3.35 -1.35
CA LEU A 34 8.29 -3.12 -0.41
C LEU A 34 7.68 -1.73 -0.57
N ASN A 35 8.50 -0.70 -0.80
CA ASN A 35 8.02 0.65 -1.08
C ASN A 35 7.16 0.69 -2.35
N GLN A 36 7.61 0.07 -3.44
CA GLN A 36 6.84 0.01 -4.69
C GLN A 36 5.48 -0.65 -4.47
N LYS A 37 5.42 -1.78 -3.76
CA LYS A 37 4.14 -2.46 -3.45
C LYS A 37 3.21 -1.59 -2.63
N ILE A 38 3.74 -0.83 -1.66
CA ILE A 38 2.95 0.11 -0.86
C ILE A 38 2.39 1.23 -1.75
N GLU A 39 3.18 1.76 -2.67
CA GLU A 39 2.73 2.81 -3.61
C GLU A 39 1.65 2.30 -4.56
N ASP A 40 1.83 1.11 -5.12
CA ASP A 40 0.85 0.48 -6.01
C ASP A 40 -0.49 0.24 -5.28
N LEU A 41 -0.45 -0.22 -4.03
CA LEU A 41 -1.65 -0.42 -3.21
C LEU A 41 -2.35 0.90 -2.88
N LYS A 42 -1.60 1.97 -2.58
CA LYS A 42 -2.18 3.31 -2.39
C LYS A 42 -2.87 3.80 -3.66
N ALA A 43 -2.23 3.65 -4.82
CA ALA A 43 -2.83 4.05 -6.09
C ALA A 43 -4.10 3.24 -6.42
N ALA A 44 -4.14 1.96 -6.04
CA ALA A 44 -5.35 1.14 -6.16
C ALA A 44 -6.46 1.60 -5.20
N TYR A 45 -6.10 1.94 -3.95
CA TYR A 45 -7.01 2.51 -2.96
C TYR A 45 -7.66 3.79 -3.49
N ASP A 46 -6.86 4.74 -3.99
CA ASP A 46 -7.36 6.02 -4.48
C ASP A 46 -8.37 5.84 -5.61
N LYS A 47 -8.13 4.89 -6.53
CA LYS A 47 -9.08 4.54 -7.61
C LYS A 47 -10.37 3.92 -7.10
N LEU A 48 -10.30 3.12 -6.03
CA LEU A 48 -11.48 2.54 -5.40
C LEU A 48 -12.32 3.61 -4.72
N ASP A 49 -11.68 4.56 -4.05
CA ASP A 49 -12.36 5.71 -3.42
C ASP A 49 -13.07 6.58 -4.47
N GLU A 50 -12.41 6.90 -5.58
CA GLU A 50 -13.04 7.60 -6.72
C GLU A 50 -14.25 6.85 -7.28
N ALA A 51 -14.13 5.53 -7.45
CA ALA A 51 -15.23 4.69 -7.92
C ALA A 51 -16.40 4.66 -6.92
N LYS A 52 -16.08 4.62 -5.62
CA LYS A 52 -17.07 4.66 -4.53
C LYS A 52 -17.83 5.98 -4.52
N GLU A 53 -17.15 7.11 -4.67
CA GLU A 53 -17.80 8.42 -4.74
C GLU A 53 -18.71 8.52 -5.99
N THR A 54 -18.26 8.00 -7.13
CA THR A 54 -19.10 7.92 -8.34
C THR A 54 -20.37 7.08 -8.11
N LEU A 55 -20.26 5.95 -7.39
CA LEU A 55 -21.41 5.12 -7.03
C LEU A 55 -22.37 5.82 -6.05
N LYS A 56 -21.84 6.56 -5.08
CA LYS A 56 -22.64 7.37 -4.15
C LYS A 56 -23.43 8.45 -4.90
N ASP A 57 -22.80 9.13 -5.85
CA ASP A 57 -23.45 10.14 -6.70
C ASP A 57 -24.53 9.53 -7.61
N ALA A 58 -24.26 8.38 -8.21
CA ALA A 58 -25.23 7.64 -9.01
C ALA A 58 -26.44 7.22 -8.16
N THR A 59 -26.20 6.71 -6.95
CA THR A 59 -27.23 6.36 -5.97
C THR A 59 -28.05 7.58 -5.54
N GLY A 60 -27.39 8.70 -5.28
CA GLY A 60 -28.04 9.97 -4.95
C GLY A 60 -28.91 10.51 -6.09
N THR A 61 -28.47 10.31 -7.34
CA THR A 61 -29.23 10.68 -8.54
C THR A 61 -30.46 9.79 -8.71
N LEU A 62 -30.31 8.47 -8.58
CA LEU A 62 -31.42 7.50 -8.63
C LEU A 62 -32.55 7.89 -7.65
N LYS A 63 -32.21 8.33 -6.43
CA LYS A 63 -33.18 8.82 -5.42
C LYS A 63 -33.97 10.05 -5.88
N LYS A 64 -33.42 10.87 -6.78
CA LYS A 64 -33.97 12.18 -7.18
C LYS A 64 -34.62 12.19 -8.57
N VAL A 65 -34.44 11.16 -9.41
CA VAL A 65 -34.98 11.12 -10.78
C VAL A 65 -36.51 11.34 -10.83
N PRO A 66 -37.34 10.64 -10.02
CA PRO A 66 -38.79 10.78 -10.12
C PRO A 66 -39.30 12.17 -9.68
N SER A 67 -38.61 12.82 -8.74
CA SER A 67 -39.01 14.14 -8.23
C SER A 67 -38.52 15.30 -9.10
N LYS A 68 -37.34 15.19 -9.71
CA LYS A 68 -36.81 16.23 -10.62
C LYS A 68 -37.48 16.23 -11.98
N GLN A 69 -37.62 15.07 -12.64
CA GLN A 69 -38.09 15.02 -14.03
C GLN A 69 -39.60 15.25 -14.17
N PHE A 70 -40.39 14.82 -13.18
CA PHE A 70 -41.85 14.88 -13.23
C PHE A 70 -42.44 15.99 -12.35
N ASN A 71 -41.63 17.00 -12.02
CA ASN A 71 -42.09 18.13 -11.21
C ASN A 71 -43.24 18.86 -11.92
N GLY A 72 -44.34 19.12 -11.20
CA GLY A 72 -45.53 19.78 -11.74
C GLY A 72 -46.49 18.87 -12.52
N TRP A 73 -46.11 17.63 -12.85
CA TRP A 73 -47.02 16.66 -13.48
C TRP A 73 -48.05 16.16 -12.47
N LYS A 74 -49.33 16.13 -12.85
CA LYS A 74 -50.46 15.75 -11.99
C LYS A 74 -51.44 14.86 -12.76
N GLY A 75 -52.17 14.01 -12.02
CA GLY A 75 -53.19 13.11 -12.58
C GLY A 75 -52.71 11.65 -12.65
N SER A 76 -53.66 10.73 -12.85
CA SER A 76 -53.42 9.28 -12.75
C SER A 76 -52.30 8.77 -13.67
N VAL A 77 -52.25 9.25 -14.91
CA VAL A 77 -51.20 8.89 -15.88
C VAL A 77 -49.81 9.36 -15.42
N ALA A 78 -49.74 10.56 -14.83
CA ALA A 78 -48.47 11.07 -14.29
C ALA A 78 -48.00 10.28 -13.07
N ASP A 79 -48.94 9.82 -12.23
CA ASP A 79 -48.62 9.01 -11.05
C ASP A 79 -48.16 7.60 -11.45
N GLU A 80 -48.77 7.03 -12.49
CA GLU A 80 -48.36 5.76 -13.08
C GLU A 80 -46.93 5.83 -13.64
N VAL A 81 -46.61 6.84 -14.46
CA VAL A 81 -45.25 7.05 -15.01
C VAL A 81 -44.22 7.31 -13.90
N LYS A 82 -44.54 8.10 -12.88
CA LYS A 82 -43.64 8.30 -11.73
C LYS A 82 -43.39 7.00 -10.96
N SER A 83 -44.38 6.10 -10.89
CA SER A 83 -44.25 4.82 -10.20
C SER A 83 -43.37 3.84 -10.97
N THR A 84 -43.48 3.79 -12.30
CA THR A 84 -42.65 2.94 -13.16
C THR A 84 -41.21 3.44 -13.27
N CYS A 85 -40.98 4.76 -13.17
CA CYS A 85 -39.64 5.35 -13.13
C CYS A 85 -38.97 5.32 -11.76
N LYS A 86 -39.70 4.98 -10.69
CA LYS A 86 -39.06 4.61 -9.42
C LYS A 86 -38.44 3.23 -9.62
N ASP A 87 -37.21 3.06 -9.13
CA ASP A 87 -36.65 1.74 -8.84
C ASP A 87 -37.53 1.09 -7.77
N SER A 88 -38.66 0.56 -8.21
CA SER A 88 -39.83 0.21 -7.40
C SER A 88 -39.55 -0.99 -6.52
N ASP A 89 -38.67 -1.88 -7.01
CA ASP A 89 -38.15 -3.03 -6.28
C ASP A 89 -36.86 -2.69 -5.52
N ASN A 90 -36.39 -1.44 -5.56
CA ASN A 90 -35.13 -1.00 -4.97
C ASN A 90 -33.92 -1.84 -5.45
N SER A 91 -34.03 -2.45 -6.63
CA SER A 91 -33.10 -3.46 -7.15
C SER A 91 -31.76 -2.84 -7.56
N LEU A 92 -31.80 -1.71 -8.28
CA LEU A 92 -30.58 -1.00 -8.68
C LEU A 92 -29.93 -0.32 -7.48
N ARG A 93 -30.74 0.26 -6.60
CA ARG A 93 -30.25 0.87 -5.38
C ARG A 93 -29.56 -0.15 -4.47
N SER A 94 -30.19 -1.29 -4.23
CA SER A 94 -29.61 -2.35 -3.40
C SER A 94 -28.30 -2.86 -3.99
N GLN A 95 -28.22 -3.00 -5.32
CA GLN A 95 -26.97 -3.39 -5.99
C GLN A 95 -25.86 -2.36 -5.76
N TYR A 96 -26.15 -1.06 -5.89
CA TYR A 96 -25.16 -0.01 -5.65
C TYR A 96 -24.71 0.06 -4.19
N GLU A 97 -25.64 -0.08 -3.23
CA GLU A 97 -25.31 -0.17 -1.81
C GLU A 97 -24.39 -1.37 -1.53
N THR A 98 -24.69 -2.55 -2.08
CA THR A 98 -23.80 -3.73 -1.97
C THR A 98 -22.44 -3.52 -2.62
N TYR A 99 -22.35 -2.82 -3.76
CA TYR A 99 -21.05 -2.50 -4.36
C TYR A 99 -20.24 -1.54 -3.49
N THR A 100 -20.88 -0.54 -2.87
CA THR A 100 -20.22 0.36 -1.91
C THR A 100 -19.67 -0.43 -0.72
N GLU A 101 -20.47 -1.31 -0.11
CA GLU A 101 -20.02 -2.17 1.01
C GLU A 101 -18.80 -3.03 0.63
N LYS A 102 -18.83 -3.65 -0.57
CA LYS A 102 -17.67 -4.42 -1.06
C LYS A 102 -16.44 -3.57 -1.28
N ILE A 103 -16.60 -2.33 -1.77
CA ILE A 103 -15.46 -1.42 -1.92
C ILE A 103 -14.88 -1.09 -0.55
N ASP A 104 -15.72 -0.78 0.45
CA ASP A 104 -15.27 -0.51 1.82
C ASP A 104 -14.50 -1.72 2.41
N GLU A 105 -15.00 -2.95 2.23
CA GLU A 105 -14.29 -4.18 2.65
C GLU A 105 -12.91 -4.33 1.98
N ILE A 106 -12.80 -4.01 0.69
CA ILE A 106 -11.55 -4.07 -0.06
C ILE A 106 -10.59 -2.97 0.40
N GLU A 107 -11.07 -1.75 0.60
CA GLU A 107 -10.30 -0.63 1.13
C GLU A 107 -9.70 -0.95 2.51
N ASP A 108 -10.49 -1.54 3.41
CA ASP A 108 -10.02 -2.02 4.70
C ASP A 108 -8.94 -3.10 4.54
N SER A 109 -9.15 -4.06 3.65
CA SER A 109 -8.15 -5.09 3.35
C SER A 109 -6.83 -4.50 2.83
N ILE A 110 -6.90 -3.51 1.93
CA ILE A 110 -5.73 -2.80 1.42
C ILE A 110 -5.01 -2.06 2.55
N ASN A 111 -5.74 -1.39 3.44
CA ASN A 111 -5.17 -0.71 4.59
C ASN A 111 -4.39 -1.66 5.51
N TRP A 112 -4.95 -2.86 5.79
CA TRP A 112 -4.25 -3.90 6.53
C TRP A 112 -2.98 -4.38 5.83
N GLN A 113 -3.03 -4.60 4.52
CA GLN A 113 -1.86 -5.02 3.74
C GLN A 113 -0.77 -3.93 3.72
N ILE A 114 -1.15 -2.66 3.56
CA ILE A 114 -0.20 -1.54 3.63
C ILE A 114 0.47 -1.48 5.02
N HIS A 115 -0.29 -1.71 6.09
CA HIS A 115 0.25 -1.76 7.44
C HIS A 115 1.28 -2.89 7.60
N ASP A 116 0.94 -4.11 7.15
CA ASP A 116 1.84 -5.26 7.19
C ASP A 116 3.12 -5.02 6.39
N LEU A 117 3.01 -4.52 5.15
CA LEU A 117 4.17 -4.20 4.32
C LEU A 117 5.07 -3.12 4.95
N LYS A 118 4.49 -2.11 5.62
CA LYS A 118 5.27 -1.12 6.39
C LYS A 118 6.00 -1.77 7.55
N SER A 119 5.39 -2.72 8.26
CA SER A 119 6.04 -3.48 9.33
C SER A 119 7.24 -4.26 8.79
N GLN A 120 7.04 -5.04 7.73
CA GLN A 120 8.12 -5.78 7.07
C GLN A 120 9.25 -4.85 6.62
N LYS A 121 8.93 -3.66 6.10
CA LYS A 121 9.93 -2.67 5.70
C LYS A 121 10.73 -2.16 6.90
N ASN A 122 10.07 -1.88 8.03
CA ASN A 122 10.75 -1.44 9.24
C ASN A 122 11.70 -2.52 9.78
N GLU A 123 11.32 -3.80 9.70
CA GLU A 123 12.22 -4.92 10.01
C GLU A 123 13.45 -4.92 9.11
N GLN A 124 13.29 -4.70 7.80
CA GLN A 124 14.42 -4.59 6.88
C GLN A 124 15.33 -3.40 7.22
N TYR A 125 14.78 -2.25 7.62
CA TYR A 125 15.60 -1.12 8.08
C TYR A 125 16.41 -1.47 9.34
N GLY A 126 15.84 -2.27 10.25
CA GLY A 126 16.58 -2.78 11.41
C GLY A 126 17.76 -3.64 11.01
N ILE A 127 17.53 -4.62 10.13
CA ILE A 127 18.58 -5.50 9.59
C ILE A 127 19.67 -4.69 8.88
N LEU A 128 19.29 -3.71 8.05
CA LEU A 128 20.24 -2.84 7.37
C LEU A 128 21.11 -2.06 8.37
N GLY A 129 20.51 -1.55 9.44
CA GLY A 129 21.23 -0.90 10.54
C GLY A 129 22.27 -1.81 11.18
N ASP A 130 21.87 -3.03 11.56
CA ASP A 130 22.79 -4.02 12.15
C ASP A 130 23.95 -4.37 11.20
N LEU A 131 23.67 -4.47 9.89
CA LEU A 131 24.69 -4.71 8.86
C LEU A 131 25.67 -3.53 8.73
N MET A 132 25.18 -2.29 8.78
CA MET A 132 26.02 -1.09 8.74
C MET A 132 26.93 -1.00 9.98
N ASP A 133 26.40 -1.30 11.17
CA ASP A 133 27.19 -1.33 12.40
C ASP A 133 28.29 -2.40 12.33
N ALA A 134 27.98 -3.59 11.80
CA ALA A 134 28.96 -4.64 11.57
C ALA A 134 30.03 -4.23 10.56
N PHE A 135 29.64 -3.52 9.49
CA PHE A 135 30.59 -3.01 8.49
C PHE A 135 31.60 -2.01 9.09
N ASP A 136 31.12 -1.08 9.92
CA ASP A 136 31.96 -0.11 10.61
C ASP A 136 32.88 -0.79 11.63
N TRP A 137 32.37 -1.79 12.34
CA TRP A 137 33.17 -2.61 13.26
C TRP A 137 34.29 -3.36 12.53
N ILE A 138 33.99 -4.02 11.40
CA ILE A 138 35.00 -4.69 10.56
C ILE A 138 36.02 -3.67 10.05
N GLY A 139 35.57 -2.48 9.61
CA GLY A 139 36.46 -1.39 9.20
C GLY A 139 37.42 -0.96 10.31
N THR A 140 36.94 -0.92 11.55
CA THR A 140 37.76 -0.63 12.74
C THR A 140 38.79 -1.74 13.00
N GLN A 141 38.39 -3.02 12.89
CA GLN A 141 39.33 -4.14 13.05
C GLN A 141 40.44 -4.07 12.00
N ILE A 142 40.09 -3.84 10.73
CA ILE A 142 41.06 -3.68 9.65
C ILE A 142 42.02 -2.54 9.96
N HIS A 143 41.53 -1.38 10.42
CA HIS A 143 42.39 -0.24 10.76
C HIS A 143 43.39 -0.57 11.87
N ASN A 144 42.93 -1.30 12.89
CA ASN A 144 43.77 -1.71 14.01
C ASN A 144 44.91 -2.66 13.62
N LEU A 145 44.79 -3.40 12.50
CA LEU A 145 45.88 -4.25 12.00
C LEU A 145 47.09 -3.45 11.47
N PHE A 146 46.92 -2.15 11.22
CA PHE A 146 47.96 -1.28 10.64
C PHE A 146 48.51 -0.22 11.60
N ASN A 147 48.00 -0.15 12.84
CA ASN A 147 48.41 0.81 13.87
C ASN A 147 49.24 0.13 14.96
#